data_AF-A0A353GN93-F1
#
_entry.id   AF-A0A353GN93-F1
#
_cell.length_a   1.000
_cell.length_b   1.000
_cell.length_c   1.000
_cell.angle_alpha   90.00
_cell.angle_beta   90.00
_cell.angle_gamma   90.00
#
_symmetry.space_group_name_H-M   'P 1'
#
loop_
_entity.id
_entity.type
_entity.pdbx_description
1 polymer ?
#
loop_
_entity_poly.entity_id
_entity_poly.type
_entity_poly.pdbx_seq_one_letter_code
_entity_poly.pdbx_strand_id
1 'polypeptide(L)'
;MMGYGTGAIMAVPAHDERDFDFARKFQLPIKIVIAPDGWNGQENLNEAYIGVEEGRLVNSDLFNGTPALKAKAVVTAWLTEHGLGKKTVNYRLRDWLISRQRYWGAPIPIIYCERCGTVPVPEKDLPVLLPEDAEFLPTGESPLKYHESFRKTTCPKCGGPAERETDTMDTFMCSSWYPYGYLSPYYKGNVPFNPEEAKYWLPIDLYTGGIEHACMHLIYIRFFTKVMRDLGLVDFDEPVVKLRNQGIILGEDSEKMSKSRGNVVAPDDLVQKYGADAVRAYLMFGWRWEQGGPWDGKGVEGIYRFLNRIWELTLEKVPQANSAEAEKILRRKTHQTIAKATKEIENFSFNTYLASLMELSNVMAKYKVEIYATASWEESVKTLLLLMAPACPHITEEIWARLGLPYSIHNQSWPKSDPNLAAEETVEIVLQINGKIREKLVVPIGSSPEELQNMAMQNEVIQKAIAGKIVKKVIAVPDRLVNVVII
;
A
#
# COMPACT_ATOMS: atom_id res chain seq x y z
N MET A 1 -1.07 31.39 -13.10
CA MET A 1 0.24 30.73 -13.36
C MET A 1 0.48 30.78 -14.87
N MET A 2 1.61 31.31 -15.34
CA MET A 2 1.85 31.45 -16.79
C MET A 2 1.88 30.12 -17.55
N GLY A 3 2.39 29.05 -16.90
CA GLY A 3 2.45 27.71 -17.50
C GLY A 3 1.22 26.82 -17.26
N TYR A 4 0.03 27.38 -16.99
CA TYR A 4 -1.21 26.61 -16.85
C TYR A 4 -2.35 27.30 -17.61
N GLY A 5 -3.09 26.52 -18.41
CA GLY A 5 -4.04 27.09 -19.37
C GLY A 5 -3.32 27.98 -20.38
N THR A 6 -3.88 29.15 -20.67
CA THR A 6 -3.28 30.15 -21.59
C THR A 6 -2.39 31.17 -20.87
N GLY A 7 -2.22 31.04 -19.54
CA GLY A 7 -1.59 32.08 -18.72
C GLY A 7 -2.52 33.26 -18.39
N ALA A 8 -3.72 33.31 -18.96
CA ALA A 8 -4.78 34.26 -18.65
C ALA A 8 -6.06 33.54 -18.22
N ILE A 9 -6.86 34.19 -17.38
CA ILE A 9 -8.19 33.72 -16.98
C ILE A 9 -9.23 34.83 -17.20
N MET A 10 -10.49 34.44 -17.39
CA MET A 10 -11.60 35.37 -17.20
C MET A 10 -12.00 35.32 -15.73
N ALA A 11 -12.01 36.46 -15.06
CA ALA A 11 -12.43 36.53 -13.66
C ALA A 11 -13.95 36.66 -13.60
N VAL A 12 -14.62 35.84 -12.79
CA VAL A 12 -16.07 35.89 -12.58
C VAL A 12 -16.37 35.98 -11.08
N PRO A 13 -16.16 37.16 -10.45
CA PRO A 13 -16.14 37.30 -9.00
C PRO A 13 -17.38 36.79 -8.27
N ALA A 14 -18.57 36.96 -8.84
CA ALA A 14 -19.79 36.50 -8.19
C ALA A 14 -19.87 34.97 -8.04
N HIS A 15 -19.04 34.19 -8.75
CA HIS A 15 -19.15 32.73 -8.90
C HIS A 15 -17.80 31.98 -8.78
N ASP A 16 -16.70 32.66 -8.42
CA ASP A 16 -15.40 32.07 -8.05
C ASP A 16 -14.85 32.80 -6.83
N GLU A 17 -14.49 32.06 -5.77
CA GLU A 17 -14.06 32.63 -4.49
C GLU A 17 -12.78 33.47 -4.60
N ARG A 18 -11.80 33.04 -5.40
CA ARG A 18 -10.52 33.75 -5.54
C ARG A 18 -10.74 35.04 -6.32
N ASP A 19 -11.58 35.00 -7.34
CA ASP A 19 -11.97 36.18 -8.10
C ASP A 19 -12.78 37.15 -7.23
N PHE A 20 -13.64 36.64 -6.35
CA PHE A 20 -14.41 37.43 -5.38
C PHE A 20 -13.51 38.20 -4.40
N ASP A 21 -12.58 37.50 -3.76
CA ASP A 21 -11.64 38.10 -2.81
C ASP A 21 -10.78 39.17 -3.49
N PHE A 22 -10.29 38.87 -4.70
CA PHE A 22 -9.54 39.83 -5.49
C PHE A 22 -10.40 41.05 -5.84
N ALA A 23 -11.62 40.86 -6.33
CA ALA A 23 -12.52 41.95 -6.68
C ALA A 23 -12.90 42.81 -5.47
N ARG A 24 -13.16 42.20 -4.31
CA ARG A 24 -13.44 42.92 -3.05
C ARG A 24 -12.25 43.77 -2.63
N LYS A 25 -11.04 43.19 -2.62
CA LYS A 25 -9.82 43.89 -2.20
C LYS A 25 -9.51 45.10 -3.08
N PHE A 26 -9.72 44.99 -4.39
CA PHE A 26 -9.41 46.03 -5.36
C PHE A 26 -10.63 46.84 -5.83
N GLN A 27 -11.78 46.66 -5.17
CA GLN A 27 -13.04 47.37 -5.47
C GLN A 27 -13.47 47.24 -6.94
N LEU A 28 -13.31 46.04 -7.51
CA LEU A 28 -13.72 45.73 -8.88
C LEU A 28 -15.21 45.32 -8.93
N PRO A 29 -15.86 45.44 -10.10
CA PRO A 29 -17.26 45.06 -10.25
C PRO A 29 -17.52 43.58 -9.96
N ILE A 30 -18.59 43.28 -9.23
CA ILE A 30 -19.07 41.92 -8.94
C ILE A 30 -20.45 41.77 -9.58
N LYS A 31 -20.52 41.08 -10.73
CA LYS A 31 -21.77 40.90 -11.49
C LYS A 31 -22.32 39.49 -11.32
N ILE A 32 -23.55 39.39 -10.83
CA ILE A 32 -24.26 38.11 -10.69
C ILE A 32 -24.79 37.70 -12.06
N VAL A 33 -24.27 36.59 -12.60
CA VAL A 33 -24.72 35.98 -13.86
C VAL A 33 -25.37 34.60 -13.71
N ILE A 34 -25.38 34.03 -12.50
CA ILE A 34 -26.08 32.80 -12.14
C ILE A 34 -26.81 33.05 -10.83
N ALA A 35 -28.08 32.63 -10.74
CA ALA A 35 -28.86 32.79 -9.53
C ALA A 35 -29.75 31.56 -9.28
N PRO A 36 -30.08 31.26 -8.02
CA PRO A 36 -31.05 30.22 -7.69
C PRO A 36 -32.46 30.60 -8.18
N ASP A 37 -33.34 29.60 -8.27
CA ASP A 37 -34.74 29.82 -8.60
C ASP A 37 -35.41 30.75 -7.58
N GLY A 38 -36.17 31.73 -8.07
CA GLY A 38 -36.86 32.71 -7.21
C GLY A 38 -35.98 33.85 -6.69
N TRP A 39 -34.75 34.01 -7.20
CA TRP A 39 -33.89 35.16 -6.87
C TRP A 39 -34.60 36.50 -7.10
N ASN A 40 -34.55 37.38 -6.10
CA ASN A 40 -35.27 38.65 -6.04
C ASN A 40 -34.50 39.84 -6.63
N GLY A 41 -33.37 39.60 -7.29
CA GLY A 41 -32.53 40.67 -7.88
C GLY A 41 -31.57 41.34 -6.90
N GLN A 42 -31.33 40.78 -5.71
CA GLN A 42 -30.34 41.33 -4.76
C GLN A 42 -28.92 41.31 -5.35
N GLU A 43 -28.29 42.49 -5.48
CA GLU A 43 -26.99 42.66 -6.15
C GLU A 43 -25.76 42.51 -5.22
N ASN A 44 -25.95 42.66 -3.90
CA ASN A 44 -24.86 42.61 -2.93
C ASN A 44 -24.66 41.19 -2.38
N LEU A 45 -23.55 40.57 -2.79
CA LEU A 45 -23.07 39.30 -2.28
C LEU A 45 -22.10 39.50 -1.11
N ASN A 46 -22.30 38.78 -0.01
CA ASN A 46 -21.33 38.71 1.09
C ASN A 46 -20.19 37.71 0.77
N GLU A 47 -20.48 36.70 -0.02
CA GLU A 47 -19.57 35.66 -0.50
C GLU A 47 -19.92 35.28 -1.94
N ALA A 48 -18.99 34.63 -2.65
CA ALA A 48 -19.26 34.12 -3.99
C ALA A 48 -20.34 33.02 -3.96
N TYR A 49 -21.24 33.02 -4.94
CA TYR A 49 -22.25 31.97 -5.08
C TYR A 49 -21.63 30.75 -5.80
N ILE A 50 -21.31 29.69 -5.05
CA ILE A 50 -20.63 28.49 -5.57
C ILE A 50 -21.61 27.39 -6.01
N GLY A 51 -22.89 27.48 -5.61
CA GLY A 51 -23.96 26.56 -6.01
C GLY A 51 -24.40 26.69 -7.48
N VAL A 52 -23.49 27.04 -8.38
CA VAL A 52 -23.76 27.40 -9.77
C VAL A 52 -24.53 26.33 -10.55
N GLU A 53 -24.38 25.05 -10.17
CA GLU A 53 -25.01 23.92 -10.88
C GLU A 53 -26.53 23.86 -10.69
N GLU A 54 -27.06 24.42 -9.62
CA GLU A 54 -28.49 24.42 -9.30
C GLU A 54 -29.21 25.69 -9.80
N GLY A 55 -28.45 26.67 -10.29
CA GLY A 55 -28.97 27.96 -10.72
C GLY A 55 -29.35 28.04 -12.21
N ARG A 56 -29.84 29.23 -12.59
CA ARG A 56 -30.12 29.60 -13.99
C ARG A 56 -29.32 30.86 -14.33
N LEU A 57 -29.00 31.01 -15.61
CA LEU A 57 -28.33 32.21 -16.09
C LEU A 57 -29.24 33.43 -15.96
N VAL A 58 -28.70 34.50 -15.39
CA VAL A 58 -29.31 35.83 -15.27
C VAL A 58 -28.33 36.88 -15.78
N ASN A 59 -28.78 38.07 -16.13
CA ASN A 59 -27.92 39.15 -16.62
C ASN A 59 -26.95 38.75 -17.76
N SER A 60 -27.37 37.79 -18.60
CA SER A 60 -26.59 37.08 -19.62
C SER A 60 -27.27 37.12 -21.00
N ASP A 61 -28.05 38.17 -21.27
CA ASP A 61 -28.72 38.47 -22.55
C ASP A 61 -29.48 37.27 -23.15
N LEU A 62 -29.10 36.82 -24.35
CA LEU A 62 -29.75 35.74 -25.07
C LEU A 62 -29.72 34.38 -24.35
N PHE A 63 -28.90 34.25 -23.30
CA PHE A 63 -28.79 33.05 -22.49
C PHE A 63 -29.62 33.09 -21.20
N ASN A 64 -30.29 34.22 -20.90
CA ASN A 64 -31.13 34.36 -19.70
C ASN A 64 -32.15 33.23 -19.57
N GLY A 65 -32.29 32.69 -18.36
CA GLY A 65 -33.18 31.57 -18.06
C GLY A 65 -32.64 30.21 -18.51
N THR A 66 -31.45 30.11 -19.09
CA THR A 66 -30.85 28.80 -19.37
C THR A 66 -30.40 28.16 -18.04
N PRO A 67 -30.78 26.89 -17.75
CA PRO A 67 -30.25 26.17 -16.60
C PRO A 67 -28.73 26.05 -16.68
N ALA A 68 -28.01 26.31 -15.59
CA ALA A 68 -26.55 26.40 -15.59
C ALA A 68 -25.85 25.10 -16.06
N LEU A 69 -26.42 23.94 -15.75
CA LEU A 69 -25.93 22.63 -16.24
C LEU A 69 -25.93 22.54 -17.78
N LYS A 70 -26.89 23.18 -18.45
CA LYS A 70 -26.97 23.23 -19.92
C LYS A 70 -26.20 24.41 -20.50
N ALA A 71 -26.05 25.49 -19.73
CA ALA A 71 -25.42 26.73 -20.15
C ALA A 71 -24.00 26.53 -20.71
N LYS A 72 -23.18 25.68 -20.07
CA LYS A 72 -21.80 25.40 -20.52
C LYS A 72 -21.77 24.94 -21.99
N ALA A 73 -22.65 24.01 -22.38
CA ALA A 73 -22.70 23.50 -23.75
C ALA A 73 -23.23 24.55 -24.75
N VAL A 74 -24.32 25.24 -24.37
CA VAL A 74 -24.97 26.25 -25.22
C VAL A 74 -24.03 27.43 -25.50
N VAL A 75 -23.40 27.99 -24.46
CA VAL A 75 -22.48 29.12 -24.59
C VAL A 75 -21.22 28.72 -25.35
N THR A 76 -20.67 27.52 -25.12
CA THR A 76 -19.49 27.04 -25.86
C THR A 76 -19.79 26.86 -27.36
N ALA A 77 -20.96 26.33 -27.70
CA ALA A 77 -21.39 26.18 -29.09
C ALA A 77 -21.53 27.55 -29.77
N TRP A 78 -22.20 28.49 -29.10
CA TRP A 78 -22.35 29.86 -29.60
C TRP A 78 -21.01 30.56 -29.81
N LEU A 79 -20.07 30.46 -28.85
CA LEU A 79 -18.71 31.02 -28.98
C LEU A 79 -17.96 30.41 -30.18
N THR A 80 -18.19 29.13 -30.45
CA THR A 80 -17.54 28.41 -31.57
C THR A 80 -18.12 28.86 -32.92
N GLU A 81 -19.44 28.95 -33.03
CA GLU A 81 -20.14 29.42 -34.24
C GLU A 81 -19.73 30.84 -34.62
N HIS A 82 -19.47 31.71 -33.63
CA HIS A 82 -19.08 33.10 -33.84
C HIS A 82 -17.57 33.31 -33.93
N GLY A 83 -16.75 32.25 -33.88
CA GLY A 83 -15.29 32.35 -33.95
C GLY A 83 -14.62 33.04 -32.75
N LEU A 84 -15.31 33.12 -31.61
CA LEU A 84 -14.85 33.80 -30.39
C LEU A 84 -14.16 32.84 -29.40
N GLY A 85 -14.32 31.54 -29.59
CA GLY A 85 -13.71 30.53 -28.73
C GLY A 85 -13.93 29.11 -29.23
N LYS A 86 -13.33 28.14 -28.56
CA LYS A 86 -13.55 26.71 -28.84
C LYS A 86 -13.44 25.90 -27.57
N LYS A 87 -14.06 24.72 -27.55
CA LYS A 87 -13.84 23.74 -26.48
C LYS A 87 -12.37 23.31 -26.48
N THR A 88 -11.77 23.26 -25.29
CA THR A 88 -10.42 22.73 -25.08
C THR A 88 -10.40 21.80 -23.89
N VAL A 89 -9.45 20.87 -23.87
CA VAL A 89 -9.14 20.03 -22.72
C VAL A 89 -7.80 20.49 -22.18
N ASN A 90 -7.75 20.84 -20.89
CA ASN A 90 -6.53 21.24 -20.21
C ASN A 90 -6.19 20.20 -19.14
N TYR A 91 -4.90 19.88 -19.03
CA TYR A 91 -4.37 19.02 -17.97
C TYR A 91 -3.63 19.88 -16.95
N ARG A 92 -3.79 19.53 -15.67
CA ARG A 92 -2.96 20.09 -14.60
C ARG A 92 -1.53 19.54 -14.62
N LEU A 93 -1.37 18.32 -15.14
CA LEU A 93 -0.07 17.71 -15.39
C LEU A 93 0.75 18.58 -16.35
N ARG A 94 2.04 18.74 -16.05
CA ARG A 94 3.01 19.44 -16.90
C ARG A 94 4.03 18.44 -17.41
N ASP A 95 4.75 18.83 -18.44
CA ASP A 95 5.90 18.08 -18.92
C ASP A 95 6.95 17.94 -17.81
N TRP A 96 7.68 16.83 -17.86
CA TRP A 96 8.67 16.49 -16.86
C TRP A 96 9.99 17.18 -17.17
N LEU A 97 10.37 18.16 -16.32
CA LEU A 97 11.69 18.77 -16.35
C LEU A 97 12.73 17.80 -15.76
N ILE A 98 13.53 17.19 -16.63
CA ILE A 98 14.52 16.18 -16.25
C ILE A 98 15.91 16.75 -15.97
N SER A 99 16.26 17.93 -16.47
CA SER A 99 17.61 18.49 -16.33
C SER A 99 17.86 19.05 -14.93
N ARG A 100 19.04 18.78 -14.37
CA ARG A 100 19.48 19.24 -13.05
C ARG A 100 20.87 19.85 -13.14
N GLN A 101 21.02 21.05 -12.58
CA GLN A 101 22.31 21.73 -12.42
C GLN A 101 23.10 21.14 -11.23
N ARG A 102 23.33 19.83 -11.27
CA ARG A 102 23.99 19.04 -10.22
C ARG A 102 24.98 18.08 -10.85
N TYR A 103 26.07 17.79 -10.14
CA TYR A 103 27.08 16.83 -10.58
C TYR A 103 26.61 15.38 -10.48
N TRP A 104 26.00 15.00 -9.35
CA TRP A 104 25.68 13.60 -9.08
C TRP A 104 24.37 13.14 -9.74
N GLY A 105 24.45 12.82 -11.03
CA GLY A 105 23.37 12.25 -11.82
C GLY A 105 23.89 11.74 -13.17
N ALA A 106 23.06 11.00 -13.90
CA ALA A 106 23.46 10.51 -15.23
C ALA A 106 23.62 11.69 -16.20
N PRO A 107 24.77 11.87 -16.87
CA PRO A 107 24.93 12.93 -17.87
C PRO A 107 23.91 12.79 -19.00
N ILE A 108 23.32 13.92 -19.40
CA ILE A 108 22.39 13.94 -20.54
C ILE A 108 23.22 13.76 -21.83
N PRO A 109 22.94 12.75 -22.69
CA PRO A 109 23.77 12.42 -23.85
C PRO A 109 23.50 13.36 -25.05
N ILE A 110 23.68 14.66 -24.83
CA ILE A 110 23.50 15.73 -25.81
C ILE A 110 24.78 16.54 -25.98
N ILE A 111 25.05 16.98 -27.21
CA ILE A 111 26.15 17.85 -27.62
C ILE A 111 25.56 19.09 -28.31
N TYR A 112 26.02 20.27 -27.90
CA TYR A 112 25.71 21.56 -28.50
C TYR A 112 26.81 22.00 -29.46
N CYS A 113 26.46 22.17 -30.73
CA CYS A 113 27.36 22.67 -31.77
C CYS A 113 26.80 23.94 -32.39
N GLU A 114 27.62 24.99 -32.52
CA GLU A 114 27.19 26.27 -33.10
C GLU A 114 26.67 26.14 -34.54
N ARG A 115 27.22 25.20 -35.33
CA ARG A 115 26.82 24.98 -36.74
C ARG A 115 25.65 24.02 -36.88
N CYS A 116 25.57 22.99 -36.04
CA CYS A 116 24.62 21.90 -36.20
C CYS A 116 23.44 21.95 -35.21
N GLY A 117 23.49 22.82 -34.20
CA GLY A 117 22.54 22.88 -33.10
C GLY A 117 22.74 21.75 -32.10
N THR A 118 21.63 21.26 -31.54
CA THR A 118 21.58 20.16 -30.57
C THR A 118 21.69 18.82 -31.28
N VAL A 119 22.70 18.03 -30.93
CA VAL A 119 23.00 16.73 -31.56
C VAL A 119 23.16 15.66 -30.47
N PRO A 120 22.55 14.47 -30.60
CA PRO A 120 22.74 13.40 -29.63
C PRO A 120 24.16 12.81 -29.71
N VAL A 121 24.64 12.31 -28.57
CA VAL A 121 25.84 11.47 -28.52
C VAL A 121 25.57 10.17 -29.30
N PRO A 122 26.47 9.73 -30.20
CA PRO A 122 26.31 8.45 -30.91
C PRO A 122 26.24 7.27 -29.94
N GLU A 123 25.44 6.26 -30.26
CA GLU A 123 25.22 5.09 -29.38
C GLU A 123 26.52 4.36 -29.02
N LYS A 124 27.44 4.22 -29.98
CA LYS A 124 28.77 3.63 -29.77
C LYS A 124 29.67 4.40 -28.78
N ASP A 125 29.36 5.68 -28.55
CA ASP A 125 30.12 6.57 -27.67
C ASP A 125 29.46 6.67 -26.28
N LEU A 126 28.36 5.92 -26.04
CA LEU A 126 27.76 5.75 -24.74
C LEU A 126 28.51 4.66 -23.93
N PRO A 127 28.49 4.74 -22.58
CA PRO A 127 27.90 5.80 -21.77
C PRO A 127 28.78 7.07 -21.69
N VAL A 128 28.13 8.23 -21.52
CA VAL A 128 28.82 9.46 -21.10
C VAL A 128 29.11 9.35 -19.60
N LEU A 129 30.36 9.10 -19.24
CA LEU A 129 30.78 8.96 -17.85
C LEU A 129 30.98 10.31 -17.16
N LEU A 130 30.61 10.38 -15.87
CA LEU A 130 30.97 11.50 -15.01
C LEU A 130 32.49 11.52 -14.77
N PRO A 131 33.14 12.70 -14.82
CA PRO A 131 34.54 12.84 -14.42
C PRO A 131 34.68 12.82 -12.90
N GLU A 132 35.55 11.96 -12.37
CA GLU A 132 35.75 11.81 -10.92
C GLU A 132 36.47 13.00 -10.25
N ASP A 133 37.11 13.86 -11.05
CA ASP A 133 37.96 14.98 -10.66
C ASP A 133 37.28 16.36 -10.80
N ALA A 134 35.94 16.41 -10.87
CA ALA A 134 35.21 17.67 -10.91
C ALA A 134 35.29 18.47 -9.59
N GLU A 135 35.55 19.78 -9.69
CA GLU A 135 35.62 20.69 -8.54
C GLU A 135 34.23 21.24 -8.14
N PHE A 136 33.92 21.22 -6.83
CA PHE A 136 32.64 21.70 -6.30
C PHE A 136 32.74 23.15 -5.82
N LEU A 137 32.37 24.08 -6.69
CA LEU A 137 32.36 25.51 -6.40
C LEU A 137 30.97 25.99 -5.92
N PRO A 138 30.88 26.96 -4.98
CA PRO A 138 29.61 27.47 -4.45
C PRO A 138 28.94 28.48 -5.41
N THR A 139 28.82 28.16 -6.69
CA THR A 139 28.29 29.06 -7.73
C THR A 139 26.79 28.88 -7.99
N GLY A 140 26.20 27.77 -7.54
CA GLY A 140 24.82 27.38 -7.87
C GLY A 140 24.66 26.73 -9.24
N GLU A 141 25.76 26.55 -9.99
CA GLU A 141 25.79 25.88 -11.30
C GLU A 141 26.32 24.44 -11.19
N SER A 142 26.13 23.65 -12.25
CA SER A 142 26.71 22.29 -12.31
C SER A 142 28.25 22.35 -12.30
N PRO A 143 28.94 21.56 -11.46
CA PRO A 143 30.40 21.41 -11.50
C PRO A 143 30.93 21.04 -12.89
N LEU A 144 30.15 20.28 -13.68
CA LEU A 144 30.53 19.87 -15.04
C LEU A 144 30.71 21.05 -15.99
N LYS A 145 30.11 22.21 -15.70
CA LYS A 145 30.26 23.43 -16.50
C LYS A 145 31.69 23.97 -16.47
N TYR A 146 32.43 23.77 -15.38
CA TYR A 146 33.80 24.23 -15.23
C TYR A 146 34.84 23.15 -15.58
N HIS A 147 34.40 21.91 -15.79
CA HIS A 147 35.27 20.80 -16.13
C HIS A 147 35.54 20.75 -17.65
N GLU A 148 36.57 21.49 -18.11
CA GLU A 148 36.80 21.70 -19.54
C GLU A 148 36.98 20.42 -20.35
N SER A 149 37.68 19.41 -19.84
CA SER A 149 37.94 18.16 -20.56
C SER A 149 36.69 17.28 -20.70
N PHE A 150 35.69 17.48 -19.85
CA PHE A 150 34.38 16.86 -20.00
C PHE A 150 33.51 17.68 -20.95
N ARG A 151 33.44 19.00 -20.71
CA ARG A 151 32.56 19.91 -21.45
C ARG A 151 32.96 20.02 -22.92
N LYS A 152 34.23 20.22 -23.24
CA LYS A 152 34.70 20.42 -24.61
C LYS A 152 34.78 19.08 -25.34
N THR A 153 34.15 19.01 -26.50
CA THR A 153 34.14 17.81 -27.35
C THR A 153 34.06 18.18 -28.83
N THR A 154 33.92 17.20 -29.71
CA THR A 154 33.73 17.43 -31.15
C THR A 154 32.30 17.07 -31.56
N CYS A 155 31.76 17.82 -32.51
CA CYS A 155 30.45 17.54 -33.07
C CYS A 155 30.49 16.25 -33.90
N PRO A 156 29.69 15.22 -33.59
CA PRO A 156 29.72 13.95 -34.33
C PRO A 156 29.19 14.08 -35.76
N LYS A 157 28.51 15.21 -36.09
CA LYS A 157 27.95 15.47 -37.42
C LYS A 157 28.93 16.20 -38.35
N CYS A 158 29.62 17.23 -37.86
CA CYS A 158 30.46 18.10 -38.71
C CYS A 158 31.95 18.12 -38.33
N GLY A 159 32.35 17.40 -37.28
CA GLY A 159 33.73 17.34 -36.78
C GLY A 159 34.26 18.63 -36.13
N GLY A 160 33.48 19.71 -36.12
CA GLY A 160 33.87 20.99 -35.51
C GLY A 160 33.84 20.96 -33.98
N PRO A 161 34.37 22.00 -33.30
CA PRO A 161 34.29 22.14 -31.85
C PRO A 161 32.83 22.19 -31.38
N ALA A 162 32.57 21.59 -30.24
CA ALA A 162 31.25 21.52 -29.61
C ALA A 162 31.37 21.38 -28.09
N GLU A 163 30.26 21.53 -27.38
CA GLU A 163 30.21 21.34 -25.93
C GLU A 163 29.17 20.29 -25.55
N ARG A 164 29.47 19.43 -24.56
CA ARG A 164 28.50 18.49 -23.98
C ARG A 164 27.47 19.24 -23.13
N GLU A 165 26.27 18.68 -23.02
CA GLU A 165 25.35 19.05 -21.95
C GLU A 165 26.02 18.80 -20.58
N THR A 166 25.87 19.77 -19.69
CA THR A 166 26.51 19.80 -18.36
C THR A 166 25.51 19.60 -17.24
N ASP A 167 24.22 19.63 -17.55
CA ASP A 167 23.18 19.15 -16.68
C ASP A 167 23.12 17.62 -16.66
N THR A 168 22.72 17.10 -15.51
CA THR A 168 22.46 15.67 -15.31
C THR A 168 20.97 15.40 -15.27
N MET A 169 20.58 14.15 -15.53
CA MET A 169 19.19 13.71 -15.41
C MET A 169 18.78 13.63 -13.95
N ASP A 170 17.54 14.04 -13.68
CA ASP A 170 16.85 13.86 -12.41
C ASP A 170 16.83 12.39 -11.98
N THR A 171 16.89 12.15 -10.67
CA THR A 171 17.00 10.79 -10.12
C THR A 171 15.79 9.92 -10.42
N PHE A 172 14.60 10.50 -10.66
CA PHE A 172 13.44 9.73 -11.09
C PHE A 172 13.63 9.11 -12.47
N MET A 173 14.57 9.59 -13.30
CA MET A 173 14.91 8.94 -14.56
C MET A 173 15.35 7.49 -14.32
N CYS A 174 16.28 7.27 -13.39
CA CYS A 174 16.76 5.94 -13.06
C CYS A 174 15.68 5.10 -12.37
N SER A 175 14.92 5.69 -11.43
CA SER A 175 13.89 4.95 -10.70
C SER A 175 12.65 4.64 -11.54
N SER A 176 12.48 5.23 -12.72
CA SER A 176 11.30 4.97 -13.57
C SER A 176 11.37 3.65 -14.34
N TRP A 177 12.54 3.00 -14.41
CA TRP A 177 12.71 1.75 -15.16
C TRP A 177 13.59 0.71 -14.46
N TYR A 178 14.09 0.98 -13.25
CA TYR A 178 14.91 0.02 -12.51
C TYR A 178 14.30 -1.40 -12.34
N PRO A 179 12.96 -1.63 -12.26
CA PRO A 179 12.46 -3.00 -12.13
C PRO A 179 12.72 -3.84 -13.39
N TYR A 180 12.83 -3.20 -14.54
CA TYR A 180 13.19 -3.84 -15.80
C TYR A 180 14.70 -4.12 -15.85
N GLY A 181 15.52 -3.18 -15.35
CA GLY A 181 16.96 -3.37 -15.22
C GLY A 181 17.34 -4.48 -14.23
N TYR A 182 16.51 -4.77 -13.23
CA TYR A 182 16.74 -5.87 -12.27
C TYR A 182 16.74 -7.25 -12.90
N LEU A 183 15.99 -7.44 -13.99
CA LEU A 183 15.91 -8.73 -14.66
C LEU A 183 17.31 -9.17 -15.08
N SER A 184 18.00 -8.27 -15.78
CA SER A 184 19.28 -8.55 -16.41
C SER A 184 20.28 -7.39 -16.21
N PRO A 185 20.84 -7.20 -15.00
CA PRO A 185 21.63 -6.01 -14.64
C PRO A 185 22.93 -5.85 -15.43
N TYR A 186 23.40 -6.91 -16.08
CA TYR A 186 24.62 -6.94 -16.89
C TYR A 186 24.37 -7.29 -18.36
N TYR A 187 23.12 -7.14 -18.82
CA TYR A 187 22.77 -7.41 -20.20
C TYR A 187 23.50 -6.45 -21.16
N LYS A 188 24.06 -7.02 -22.23
CA LYS A 188 24.86 -6.29 -23.24
C LYS A 188 24.24 -6.37 -24.64
N GLY A 189 22.91 -6.54 -24.72
CA GLY A 189 22.21 -6.53 -26.00
C GLY A 189 21.90 -5.11 -26.48
N ASN A 190 21.17 -5.03 -27.61
CA ASN A 190 20.80 -3.76 -28.26
C ASN A 190 19.57 -3.09 -27.61
N VAL A 191 19.07 -3.63 -26.51
CA VAL A 191 17.95 -3.09 -25.74
C VAL A 191 18.32 -3.10 -24.24
N PRO A 192 17.64 -2.33 -23.38
CA PRO A 192 18.11 -2.11 -22.01
C PRO A 192 18.07 -3.34 -21.09
N PHE A 193 17.34 -4.40 -21.45
CA PHE A 193 17.20 -5.64 -20.65
C PHE A 193 16.91 -6.85 -21.53
N ASN A 194 17.11 -8.07 -21.01
CA ASN A 194 16.86 -9.32 -21.71
C ASN A 194 15.34 -9.50 -21.99
N PRO A 195 14.89 -9.54 -23.25
CA PRO A 195 13.47 -9.67 -23.58
C PRO A 195 12.82 -10.96 -23.09
N GLU A 196 13.55 -12.07 -23.04
CA GLU A 196 13.00 -13.36 -22.59
C GLU A 196 12.74 -13.35 -21.08
N GLU A 197 13.61 -12.72 -20.30
CA GLU A 197 13.40 -12.54 -18.87
C GLU A 197 12.25 -11.55 -18.60
N ALA A 198 12.14 -10.50 -19.40
CA ALA A 198 11.02 -9.56 -19.33
C ALA A 198 9.69 -10.25 -19.56
N LYS A 199 9.59 -11.12 -20.57
CA LYS A 199 8.38 -11.89 -20.85
C LYS A 199 7.98 -12.85 -19.71
N TYR A 200 8.97 -13.37 -18.98
CA TYR A 200 8.72 -14.29 -17.87
C TYR A 200 8.31 -13.56 -16.58
N TRP A 201 8.98 -12.47 -16.23
CA TRP A 201 8.85 -11.81 -14.93
C TRP A 201 7.89 -10.63 -14.90
N LEU A 202 7.59 -10.00 -16.04
CA LEU A 202 6.78 -8.78 -16.10
C LEU A 202 5.36 -9.07 -16.59
N PRO A 203 4.37 -8.27 -16.16
CA PRO A 203 4.47 -7.12 -15.24
C PRO A 203 4.71 -7.53 -13.78
N ILE A 204 5.08 -6.56 -12.94
CA ILE A 204 5.31 -6.79 -11.51
C ILE A 204 3.99 -7.20 -10.83
N ASP A 205 3.92 -8.39 -10.25
CA ASP A 205 2.70 -8.86 -9.56
C ASP A 205 2.31 -7.97 -8.38
N LEU A 206 3.30 -7.61 -7.56
CA LEU A 206 3.10 -6.90 -6.30
C LEU A 206 4.23 -5.90 -6.07
N TYR A 207 3.87 -4.63 -5.94
CA TYR A 207 4.79 -3.54 -5.62
C TYR A 207 4.44 -2.92 -4.28
N THR A 208 5.45 -2.72 -3.43
CA THR A 208 5.31 -2.10 -2.11
C THR A 208 6.15 -0.83 -2.04
N GLY A 209 5.59 0.22 -1.45
CA GLY A 209 6.26 1.51 -1.34
C GLY A 209 5.39 2.54 -0.63
N GLY A 210 6.00 3.55 0.00
CA GLY A 210 5.25 4.56 0.74
C GLY A 210 4.35 5.42 -0.17
N ILE A 211 3.25 5.92 0.39
CA ILE A 211 2.24 6.72 -0.35
C ILE A 211 2.81 8.06 -0.86
N GLU A 212 3.92 8.54 -0.29
CA GLU A 212 4.64 9.74 -0.73
C GLU A 212 5.05 9.71 -2.20
N HIS A 213 5.14 8.52 -2.81
CA HIS A 213 5.54 8.33 -4.20
C HIS A 213 4.37 8.39 -5.20
N ALA A 214 3.12 8.57 -4.74
CA ALA A 214 1.91 8.50 -5.56
C ALA A 214 1.88 9.47 -6.76
N CYS A 215 2.33 10.71 -6.56
CA CYS A 215 2.25 11.75 -7.60
C CYS A 215 3.57 11.97 -8.36
N MET A 216 4.61 11.18 -8.10
CA MET A 216 5.93 11.32 -8.73
C MET A 216 6.36 9.98 -9.31
N HIS A 217 7.20 9.22 -8.59
CA HIS A 217 7.71 7.92 -9.02
C HIS A 217 6.64 7.00 -9.60
N LEU A 218 5.48 6.85 -8.94
CA LEU A 218 4.41 5.98 -9.44
C LEU A 218 3.74 6.50 -10.72
N ILE A 219 3.81 7.79 -11.02
CA ILE A 219 3.41 8.33 -12.33
C ILE A 219 4.52 8.08 -13.36
N TYR A 220 5.78 8.32 -12.99
CA TYR A 220 6.90 8.21 -13.91
C TYR A 220 7.18 6.77 -14.35
N ILE A 221 7.09 5.79 -13.44
CA ILE A 221 7.21 4.37 -13.80
C ILE A 221 6.13 3.97 -14.82
N ARG A 222 4.87 4.40 -14.62
CA ARG A 222 3.78 4.13 -15.55
C ARG A 222 3.99 4.80 -16.90
N PHE A 223 4.46 6.04 -16.90
CA PHE A 223 4.83 6.75 -18.12
C PHE A 223 5.93 6.00 -18.87
N PHE A 224 7.01 5.60 -18.18
CA PHE A 224 8.11 4.84 -18.74
C PHE A 224 7.66 3.50 -19.32
N THR A 225 6.79 2.76 -18.64
CA THR A 225 6.20 1.51 -19.16
C THR A 225 5.49 1.74 -20.49
N LYS A 226 4.67 2.79 -20.58
CA LYS A 226 3.92 3.10 -21.81
C LYS A 226 4.85 3.52 -22.94
N VAL A 227 5.90 4.28 -22.65
CA VAL A 227 6.96 4.59 -23.63
C VAL A 227 7.66 3.31 -24.10
N MET A 228 8.05 2.42 -23.20
CA MET A 228 8.68 1.15 -23.55
C MET A 228 7.76 0.25 -24.37
N ARG A 229 6.45 0.23 -24.06
CA ARG A 229 5.44 -0.48 -24.85
C ARG A 229 5.34 0.09 -26.27
N ASP A 230 5.28 1.42 -26.40
CA ASP A 230 5.18 2.08 -27.70
C ASP A 230 6.47 1.90 -28.54
N LEU A 231 7.61 1.67 -27.90
CA LEU A 231 8.88 1.26 -28.53
C LEU A 231 8.96 -0.25 -28.82
N GLY A 232 7.96 -1.05 -28.43
CA GLY A 232 7.93 -2.50 -28.63
C GLY A 232 8.83 -3.31 -27.69
N LEU A 233 9.28 -2.72 -26.57
CA LEU A 233 10.14 -3.39 -25.58
C LEU A 233 9.35 -4.26 -24.58
N VAL A 234 8.06 -3.96 -24.43
CA VAL A 234 7.09 -4.72 -23.61
C VAL A 234 5.72 -4.72 -24.28
N ASP A 235 4.84 -5.64 -23.90
CA ASP A 235 3.52 -5.84 -24.51
C ASP A 235 2.34 -5.54 -23.56
N PHE A 236 2.60 -4.84 -22.45
CA PHE A 236 1.61 -4.49 -21.43
C PHE A 236 1.57 -2.99 -21.12
N ASP A 237 0.43 -2.53 -20.58
CA ASP A 237 0.15 -1.11 -20.38
C ASP A 237 0.59 -0.55 -19.03
N GLU A 238 0.63 -1.39 -17.99
CA GLU A 238 0.87 -0.97 -16.61
C GLU A 238 1.98 -1.83 -15.98
N PRO A 239 2.94 -1.21 -15.27
CA PRO A 239 4.11 -1.92 -14.74
C PRO A 239 3.78 -2.87 -13.59
N VAL A 240 2.68 -2.64 -12.89
CA VAL A 240 2.36 -3.26 -11.60
C VAL A 240 0.90 -3.71 -11.59
N VAL A 241 0.65 -4.98 -11.23
CA VAL A 241 -0.69 -5.56 -11.08
C VAL A 241 -1.33 -5.14 -9.75
N LYS A 242 -0.58 -5.21 -8.65
CA LYS A 242 -1.06 -4.83 -7.31
C LYS A 242 -0.07 -3.90 -6.60
N LEU A 243 -0.54 -2.73 -6.17
CA LEU A 243 0.20 -1.80 -5.32
C LEU A 243 -0.26 -1.93 -3.87
N ARG A 244 0.67 -2.00 -2.92
CA ARG A 244 0.40 -1.97 -1.48
C ARG A 244 1.29 -0.91 -0.81
N ASN A 245 0.69 0.15 -0.30
CA ASN A 245 1.44 1.18 0.42
C ASN A 245 1.59 0.82 1.90
N GLN A 246 2.83 0.76 2.39
CA GLN A 246 3.07 0.68 3.82
C GLN A 246 2.82 2.03 4.50
N GLY A 247 2.40 1.96 5.77
CA GLY A 247 2.36 3.11 6.64
C GLY A 247 3.75 3.54 7.11
N ILE A 248 3.81 4.73 7.68
CA ILE A 248 5.06 5.33 8.15
C ILE A 248 5.33 4.86 9.58
N ILE A 249 6.56 4.40 9.84
CA ILE A 249 7.04 4.21 11.21
C ILE A 249 7.54 5.55 11.74
N LEU A 250 6.97 5.99 12.85
CA LEU A 250 7.32 7.24 13.52
C LEU A 250 8.38 6.97 14.58
N GLY A 251 9.16 8.00 14.93
CA GLY A 251 10.08 7.95 16.07
C GLY A 251 9.35 7.74 17.39
N GLU A 252 10.11 7.57 18.47
CA GLU A 252 9.57 7.49 19.83
C GLU A 252 8.85 8.79 20.24
N ASP A 253 9.18 9.89 19.56
CA ASP A 253 8.51 11.20 19.66
C ASP A 253 7.19 11.29 18.87
N SER A 254 6.74 10.17 18.25
CA SER A 254 5.56 10.10 17.38
C SER A 254 5.62 11.01 16.15
N GLU A 255 6.83 11.37 15.72
CA GLU A 255 7.06 12.18 14.54
C GLU A 255 7.76 11.39 13.44
N LYS A 256 7.67 11.86 12.19
CA LYS A 256 8.38 11.20 11.08
C LYS A 256 9.89 11.22 11.35
N MET A 257 10.53 10.04 11.31
CA MET A 257 11.98 9.93 11.52
C MET A 257 12.75 10.73 10.45
N SER A 258 13.70 11.57 10.87
CA SER A 258 14.61 12.26 9.96
C SER A 258 15.96 12.57 10.61
N LYS A 259 17.03 12.57 9.79
CA LYS A 259 18.38 12.92 10.26
C LYS A 259 18.43 14.32 10.91
N SER A 260 17.68 15.28 10.35
CA SER A 260 17.59 16.65 10.89
C SER A 260 16.95 16.74 12.28
N ARG A 261 16.09 15.76 12.63
CA ARG A 261 15.43 15.70 13.93
C ARG A 261 16.20 14.87 14.96
N GLY A 262 17.21 14.10 14.52
CA GLY A 262 17.99 13.23 15.38
C GLY A 262 17.19 12.07 16.00
N ASN A 263 15.95 11.83 15.54
CA ASN A 263 15.03 10.82 16.06
C ASN A 263 15.05 9.51 15.25
N VAL A 264 16.09 9.31 14.42
CA VAL A 264 16.26 8.09 13.63
C VAL A 264 16.72 6.97 14.54
N VAL A 265 15.94 5.89 14.62
CA VAL A 265 16.34 4.68 15.34
C VAL A 265 17.03 3.74 14.35
N ALA A 266 18.30 3.45 14.59
CA ALA A 266 19.03 2.45 13.81
C ALA A 266 18.61 1.04 14.26
N PRO A 267 18.25 0.14 13.33
CA PRO A 267 17.86 -1.22 13.70
C PRO A 267 19.03 -2.08 14.19
N ASP A 268 20.27 -1.71 13.83
CA ASP A 268 21.47 -2.54 14.05
C ASP A 268 21.71 -2.90 15.52
N ASP A 269 21.53 -1.96 16.44
CA ASP A 269 21.68 -2.20 17.89
C ASP A 269 20.67 -3.24 18.40
N LEU A 270 19.44 -3.20 17.88
CA LEU A 270 18.38 -4.14 18.24
C LEU A 270 18.57 -5.50 17.56
N VAL A 271 19.07 -5.52 16.33
CA VAL A 271 19.46 -6.77 15.64
C VAL A 271 20.62 -7.43 16.39
N GLN A 272 21.63 -6.68 16.84
CA GLN A 272 22.74 -7.22 17.62
C GLN A 272 22.26 -7.78 18.97
N LYS A 273 21.31 -7.11 19.63
CA LYS A 273 20.82 -7.50 20.95
C LYS A 273 19.82 -8.65 20.92
N TYR A 274 18.88 -8.66 19.97
CA TYR A 274 17.74 -9.57 19.94
C TYR A 274 17.71 -10.51 18.72
N GLY A 275 18.58 -10.29 17.74
CA GLY A 275 18.61 -11.03 16.48
C GLY A 275 17.66 -10.46 15.42
N ALA A 276 17.98 -10.75 14.14
CA ALA A 276 17.22 -10.25 13.00
C ALA A 276 15.75 -10.71 13.02
N ASP A 277 15.48 -11.96 13.40
CA ASP A 277 14.11 -12.50 13.44
C ASP A 277 13.22 -11.77 14.43
N ALA A 278 13.76 -11.38 15.60
CA ALA A 278 12.99 -10.65 16.60
C ALA A 278 12.56 -9.27 16.07
N VAL A 279 13.48 -8.55 15.42
CA VAL A 279 13.21 -7.23 14.84
C VAL A 279 12.23 -7.33 13.66
N ARG A 280 12.42 -8.30 12.77
CA ARG A 280 11.51 -8.56 11.63
C ARG A 280 10.09 -8.87 12.09
N ALA A 281 9.94 -9.84 12.98
CA ALA A 281 8.63 -10.23 13.49
C ALA A 281 7.99 -9.12 14.33
N TYR A 282 8.78 -8.29 15.02
CA TYR A 282 8.25 -7.11 15.70
C TYR A 282 7.67 -6.08 14.71
N LEU A 283 8.38 -5.75 13.64
CA LEU A 283 7.87 -4.86 12.59
C LEU A 283 6.59 -5.41 11.92
N MET A 284 6.54 -6.72 11.70
CA MET A 284 5.36 -7.39 11.13
C MET A 284 4.18 -7.49 12.12
N PHE A 285 4.45 -7.54 13.43
CA PHE A 285 3.42 -7.70 14.45
C PHE A 285 2.87 -6.39 15.00
N GLY A 286 3.73 -5.38 15.15
CA GLY A 286 3.43 -4.17 15.90
C GLY A 286 2.29 -3.34 15.34
N TRP A 287 2.11 -3.37 14.02
CA TRP A 287 1.14 -2.50 13.33
C TRP A 287 0.46 -3.19 12.17
N ARG A 288 -0.67 -2.62 11.74
CA ARG A 288 -1.25 -2.93 10.42
C ARG A 288 -0.33 -2.34 9.35
N TRP A 289 -0.10 -3.13 8.30
CA TRP A 289 0.86 -2.78 7.24
C TRP A 289 0.63 -1.39 6.66
N GLU A 290 -0.62 -1.03 6.34
CA GLU A 290 -0.99 0.23 5.70
C GLU A 290 -0.99 1.44 6.66
N GLN A 291 -0.99 1.21 7.97
CA GLN A 291 -1.09 2.28 8.97
C GLN A 291 0.28 2.69 9.52
N GLY A 292 1.16 1.72 9.78
CA GLY A 292 2.37 1.98 10.54
C GLY A 292 2.05 2.47 11.97
N GLY A 293 2.99 3.18 12.60
CA GLY A 293 2.79 3.72 13.94
C GLY A 293 4.08 4.13 14.65
N PRO A 294 3.96 4.60 15.91
CA PRO A 294 5.10 5.04 16.70
C PRO A 294 5.97 3.86 17.11
N TRP A 295 7.27 4.00 16.89
CA TRP A 295 8.26 3.00 17.29
C TRP A 295 8.36 2.87 18.81
N ASP A 296 8.41 1.63 19.32
CA ASP A 296 8.74 1.33 20.71
C ASP A 296 9.77 0.18 20.78
N GLY A 297 11.02 0.52 21.08
CA GLY A 297 12.09 -0.47 21.18
C GLY A 297 11.86 -1.56 22.23
N LYS A 298 11.01 -1.32 23.25
CA LYS A 298 10.70 -2.32 24.29
C LYS A 298 9.78 -3.43 23.77
N GLY A 299 9.00 -3.16 22.72
CA GLY A 299 8.10 -4.15 22.12
C GLY A 299 8.82 -5.37 21.54
N VAL A 300 10.06 -5.21 21.08
CA VAL A 300 10.89 -6.28 20.53
C VAL A 300 11.12 -7.41 21.54
N GLU A 301 11.20 -7.09 22.84
CA GLU A 301 11.43 -8.08 23.90
C GLU A 301 10.29 -9.11 24.01
N GLY A 302 9.05 -8.71 23.70
CA GLY A 302 7.92 -9.63 23.65
C GLY A 302 8.09 -10.70 22.57
N ILE A 303 8.55 -10.29 21.38
CA ILE A 303 8.82 -11.20 20.26
C ILE A 303 10.04 -12.07 20.57
N TYR A 304 11.11 -11.50 21.12
CA TYR A 304 12.30 -12.27 21.52
C TYR A 304 11.94 -13.40 22.50
N ARG A 305 11.12 -13.12 23.52
CA ARG A 305 10.62 -14.17 24.45
C ARG A 305 9.76 -15.20 23.74
N PHE A 306 8.91 -14.77 22.79
CA PHE A 306 8.14 -15.71 21.97
C PHE A 306 9.04 -16.67 21.19
N LEU A 307 10.08 -16.18 20.53
CA LEU A 307 11.02 -17.02 19.77
C LEU A 307 11.76 -18.04 20.65
N ASN A 308 12.21 -17.63 21.84
CA ASN A 308 12.83 -18.55 22.80
C ASN A 308 11.85 -19.64 23.26
N ARG A 309 10.58 -19.30 23.50
CA ARG A 309 9.56 -20.30 23.81
C ARG A 309 9.33 -21.28 22.66
N ILE A 310 9.37 -20.84 21.41
CA ILE A 310 9.26 -21.74 20.25
C ILE A 310 10.43 -22.71 20.20
N TRP A 311 11.64 -22.21 20.44
CA TRP A 311 12.84 -23.04 20.53
C TRP A 311 12.70 -24.15 21.58
N GLU A 312 12.33 -23.78 22.80
CA GLU A 312 12.10 -24.75 23.89
C GLU A 312 10.94 -25.71 23.55
N LEU A 313 9.80 -25.17 23.09
CA LEU A 313 8.61 -25.95 22.76
C LEU A 313 8.91 -27.07 21.76
N THR A 314 9.71 -26.77 20.74
CA THR A 314 10.00 -27.69 19.62
C THR A 314 11.16 -28.64 19.88
N LEU A 315 12.20 -28.24 20.62
CA LEU A 315 13.42 -29.04 20.81
C LEU A 315 13.47 -29.81 22.14
N GLU A 316 12.82 -29.32 23.19
CA GLU A 316 12.79 -30.00 24.48
C GLU A 316 11.93 -31.27 24.38
N LYS A 317 12.50 -32.40 24.81
CA LYS A 317 11.83 -33.70 24.80
C LYS A 317 11.08 -33.95 26.11
N VAL A 318 9.87 -34.51 26.01
CA VAL A 318 9.09 -34.99 27.16
C VAL A 318 8.72 -36.47 26.93
N PRO A 319 8.27 -37.21 27.96
CA PRO A 319 7.82 -38.59 27.75
C PRO A 319 6.72 -38.68 26.69
N GLN A 320 6.77 -39.74 25.89
CA GLN A 320 5.76 -39.98 24.88
C GLN A 320 4.39 -40.24 25.54
N ALA A 321 3.36 -39.62 24.99
CA ALA A 321 1.98 -39.80 25.40
C ALA A 321 1.07 -39.76 24.18
N ASN A 322 -0.11 -40.36 24.31
CA ASN A 322 -1.09 -40.41 23.24
C ASN A 322 -2.50 -40.23 23.81
N SER A 323 -3.00 -39.00 23.73
CA SER A 323 -4.37 -38.61 24.05
C SER A 323 -5.12 -38.31 22.76
N ALA A 324 -6.06 -39.16 22.39
CA ALA A 324 -6.85 -39.01 21.15
C ALA A 324 -7.63 -37.68 21.09
N GLU A 325 -8.13 -37.20 22.24
CA GLU A 325 -8.83 -35.91 22.31
C GLU A 325 -7.87 -34.75 22.09
N ALA A 326 -6.70 -34.76 22.74
CA ALA A 326 -5.68 -33.73 22.55
C ALA A 326 -5.12 -33.73 21.12
N GLU A 327 -4.96 -34.90 20.49
CA GLU A 327 -4.57 -34.99 19.08
C GLU A 327 -5.60 -34.33 18.17
N LYS A 328 -6.90 -34.62 18.37
CA LYS A 328 -8.00 -34.04 17.60
C LYS A 328 -8.02 -32.51 17.73
N ILE A 329 -7.88 -32.00 18.95
CA ILE A 329 -7.84 -30.56 19.24
C ILE A 329 -6.65 -29.90 18.55
N LEU A 330 -5.44 -30.46 18.71
CA LEU A 330 -4.24 -29.89 18.12
C LEU A 330 -4.33 -29.88 16.60
N ARG A 331 -4.73 -31.01 16.00
CA ARG A 331 -4.82 -31.15 14.55
C ARG A 331 -5.82 -30.16 13.95
N ARG A 332 -6.99 -29.98 14.58
CA ARG A 332 -7.94 -28.92 14.20
C ARG A 332 -7.28 -27.55 14.23
N LYS A 333 -6.65 -27.19 15.36
CA LYS A 333 -6.01 -25.87 15.50
C LYS A 333 -4.92 -25.66 14.45
N THR A 334 -4.15 -26.69 14.12
CA THR A 334 -3.12 -26.63 13.07
C THR A 334 -3.71 -26.31 11.71
N HIS A 335 -4.75 -27.01 11.26
CA HIS A 335 -5.40 -26.69 9.98
C HIS A 335 -6.12 -25.34 9.97
N GLN A 336 -6.73 -24.93 11.09
CA GLN A 336 -7.28 -23.58 11.25
C GLN A 336 -6.19 -22.50 11.12
N THR A 337 -5.04 -22.71 11.76
CA THR A 337 -3.91 -21.79 11.69
C THR A 337 -3.32 -21.75 10.28
N ILE A 338 -3.22 -22.87 9.55
CA ILE A 338 -2.80 -22.85 8.14
C ILE A 338 -3.74 -21.97 7.30
N ALA A 339 -5.05 -22.19 7.42
CA ALA A 339 -6.04 -21.43 6.65
C ALA A 339 -5.98 -19.93 6.98
N LYS A 340 -5.92 -19.58 8.27
CA LYS A 340 -5.81 -18.20 8.74
C LYS A 340 -4.49 -17.57 8.29
N ALA A 341 -3.35 -18.17 8.60
CA ALA A 341 -2.03 -17.63 8.27
C ALA A 341 -1.86 -17.40 6.75
N THR A 342 -2.34 -18.33 5.92
CA THR A 342 -2.32 -18.20 4.45
C THR A 342 -3.12 -16.98 3.99
N LYS A 343 -4.35 -16.83 4.49
CA LYS A 343 -5.19 -15.68 4.15
C LYS A 343 -4.59 -14.36 4.64
N GLU A 344 -4.07 -14.33 5.87
CA GLU A 344 -3.55 -13.10 6.48
C GLU A 344 -2.27 -12.62 5.79
N ILE A 345 -1.35 -13.54 5.41
CA ILE A 345 -0.11 -13.15 4.70
C ILE A 345 -0.40 -12.63 3.29
N GLU A 346 -1.35 -13.23 2.56
CA GLU A 346 -1.82 -12.74 1.25
C GLU A 346 -2.47 -11.36 1.33
N ASN A 347 -3.14 -11.07 2.44
CA ASN A 347 -3.79 -9.79 2.71
C ASN A 347 -2.89 -8.75 3.37
N PHE A 348 -1.60 -9.05 3.58
CA PHE A 348 -0.65 -8.16 4.27
C PHE A 348 -1.07 -7.81 5.70
N SER A 349 -1.89 -8.67 6.31
CA SER A 349 -2.33 -8.57 7.70
C SER A 349 -1.33 -9.32 8.57
N PHE A 350 -0.09 -8.87 8.57
CA PHE A 350 1.04 -9.57 9.18
C PHE A 350 0.92 -9.71 10.71
N ASN A 351 0.24 -8.77 11.35
CA ASN A 351 -0.01 -8.77 12.78
C ASN A 351 -0.96 -9.90 13.20
N THR A 352 -2.06 -10.09 12.49
CA THR A 352 -3.01 -11.21 12.72
C THR A 352 -2.46 -12.55 12.25
N TYR A 353 -1.61 -12.55 11.22
CA TYR A 353 -0.80 -13.70 10.82
C TYR A 353 0.08 -14.18 11.99
N LEU A 354 0.95 -13.32 12.55
CA LEU A 354 1.80 -13.69 13.68
C LEU A 354 1.01 -14.05 14.94
N ALA A 355 -0.10 -13.35 15.21
CA ALA A 355 -1.00 -13.70 16.31
C ALA A 355 -1.53 -15.15 16.18
N SER A 356 -1.86 -15.60 14.97
CA SER A 356 -2.34 -16.97 14.74
C SER A 356 -1.27 -18.05 15.03
N LEU A 357 0.02 -17.72 14.82
CA LEU A 357 1.14 -18.60 15.14
C LEU A 357 1.37 -18.66 16.66
N MET A 358 1.24 -17.52 17.35
CA MET A 358 1.26 -17.47 18.81
C MET A 358 0.12 -18.31 19.41
N GLU A 359 -1.10 -18.20 18.88
CA GLU A 359 -2.24 -19.02 19.31
C GLU A 359 -1.96 -20.52 19.13
N LEU A 360 -1.42 -20.95 17.98
CA LEU A 360 -1.06 -22.35 17.74
C LEU A 360 0.01 -22.83 18.74
N SER A 361 1.07 -22.03 18.95
CA SER A 361 2.14 -22.38 19.89
C SER A 361 1.64 -22.53 21.34
N ASN A 362 0.66 -21.73 21.74
CA ASN A 362 0.03 -21.84 23.06
C ASN A 362 -0.76 -23.14 23.20
N VAL A 363 -1.50 -23.55 22.16
CA VAL A 363 -2.22 -24.83 22.14
C VAL A 363 -1.24 -26.00 22.17
N MET A 364 -0.17 -25.94 21.38
CA MET A 364 0.91 -26.93 21.41
C MET A 364 1.52 -27.03 22.80
N ALA A 365 1.87 -25.91 23.43
CA ALA A 365 2.45 -25.90 24.78
C ALA A 365 1.51 -26.52 25.82
N LYS A 366 0.20 -26.20 25.74
CA LYS A 366 -0.82 -26.74 26.65
C LYS A 366 -0.90 -28.27 26.59
N TYR A 367 -0.85 -28.85 25.39
CA TYR A 367 -1.06 -30.29 25.20
C TYR A 367 0.25 -31.08 25.04
N LYS A 368 1.44 -30.45 25.04
CA LYS A 368 2.73 -31.11 24.77
C LYS A 368 2.88 -32.44 25.51
N VAL A 369 2.63 -32.48 26.82
CA VAL A 369 2.80 -33.69 27.65
C VAL A 369 1.81 -34.80 27.30
N GLU A 370 0.69 -34.50 26.65
CA GLU A 370 -0.37 -35.47 26.31
C GLU A 370 -0.18 -36.10 24.93
N ILE A 371 0.58 -35.44 24.04
CA ILE A 371 0.67 -35.81 22.62
C ILE A 371 2.09 -35.71 22.04
N TYR A 372 3.11 -35.57 22.87
CA TYR A 372 4.49 -35.48 22.40
C TYR A 372 4.90 -36.70 21.57
N ALA A 373 5.61 -36.46 20.46
CA ALA A 373 6.08 -37.48 19.51
C ALA A 373 4.96 -38.31 18.84
N THR A 374 3.72 -37.81 18.85
CA THR A 374 2.63 -38.32 18.00
C THR A 374 2.75 -37.75 16.58
N ALA A 375 2.09 -38.38 15.60
CA ALA A 375 2.04 -37.86 14.24
C ALA A 375 1.43 -36.45 14.18
N SER A 376 0.37 -36.21 14.98
CA SER A 376 -0.30 -34.92 15.11
C SER A 376 0.60 -33.82 15.71
N TRP A 377 1.48 -34.20 16.64
CA TRP A 377 2.50 -33.29 17.17
C TRP A 377 3.56 -32.94 16.14
N GLU A 378 4.10 -33.93 15.43
CA GLU A 378 5.10 -33.71 14.38
C GLU A 378 4.57 -32.87 13.22
N GLU A 379 3.31 -33.12 12.81
CA GLU A 379 2.60 -32.30 11.82
C GLU A 379 2.52 -30.84 12.26
N SER A 380 2.14 -30.60 13.51
CA SER A 380 2.02 -29.25 14.09
C SER A 380 3.35 -28.54 14.22
N VAL A 381 4.42 -29.23 14.63
CA VAL A 381 5.78 -28.66 14.69
C VAL A 381 6.24 -28.25 13.30
N LYS A 382 6.16 -29.14 12.30
CA LYS A 382 6.55 -28.84 10.92
C LYS A 382 5.73 -27.67 10.37
N THR A 383 4.42 -27.69 10.59
CA THR A 383 3.52 -26.63 10.14
C THR A 383 3.86 -25.29 10.78
N LEU A 384 4.04 -25.23 12.10
CA LEU A 384 4.38 -24.00 12.79
C LEU A 384 5.67 -23.40 12.24
N LEU A 385 6.71 -24.22 12.06
CA LEU A 385 8.00 -23.76 11.52
C LEU A 385 7.87 -23.25 10.08
N LEU A 386 7.19 -23.99 9.21
CA LEU A 386 6.95 -23.58 7.82
C LEU A 386 6.18 -22.25 7.74
N LEU A 387 5.14 -22.11 8.57
CA LEU A 387 4.36 -20.89 8.64
C LEU A 387 5.15 -19.73 9.23
N MET A 388 6.09 -19.95 10.15
CA MET A 388 6.95 -18.91 10.74
C MET A 388 8.09 -18.46 9.83
N ALA A 389 8.56 -19.31 8.93
CA ALA A 389 9.76 -19.08 8.12
C ALA A 389 9.79 -17.74 7.34
N PRO A 390 8.67 -17.22 6.79
CA PRO A 390 8.69 -15.90 6.14
C PRO A 390 9.04 -14.74 7.09
N ALA A 391 8.58 -14.80 8.34
CA ALA A 391 8.85 -13.76 9.34
C ALA A 391 10.20 -13.97 10.04
N CYS A 392 10.50 -15.22 10.40
CA CYS A 392 11.62 -15.60 11.25
C CYS A 392 12.52 -16.68 10.60
N PRO A 393 13.13 -16.40 9.43
CA PRO A 393 13.80 -17.43 8.63
C PRO A 393 14.93 -18.15 9.38
N HIS A 394 15.73 -17.44 10.17
CA HIS A 394 16.97 -17.98 10.73
C HIS A 394 16.70 -19.01 11.82
N ILE A 395 15.86 -18.66 12.81
CA ILE A 395 15.52 -19.57 13.91
C ILE A 395 14.74 -20.78 13.40
N THR A 396 13.88 -20.60 12.39
CA THR A 396 13.13 -21.72 11.82
C THR A 396 14.01 -22.69 11.06
N GLU A 397 15.01 -22.21 10.30
CA GLU A 397 15.99 -23.07 9.62
C GLU A 397 16.83 -23.85 10.65
N GLU A 398 17.31 -23.19 11.70
CA GLU A 398 18.12 -23.82 12.75
C GLU A 398 17.33 -24.90 13.51
N ILE A 399 16.07 -24.62 13.89
CA ILE A 399 15.21 -25.64 14.53
C ILE A 399 14.93 -26.79 13.55
N TRP A 400 14.62 -26.48 12.29
CA TRP A 400 14.35 -27.48 11.25
C TRP A 400 15.52 -28.45 11.05
N ALA A 401 16.74 -27.92 10.97
CA ALA A 401 17.97 -28.71 10.87
C ALA A 401 18.20 -29.57 12.12
N ARG A 402 17.99 -29.03 13.33
CA ARG A 402 18.12 -29.76 14.60
C ARG A 402 17.11 -30.90 14.76
N LEU A 403 15.93 -30.77 14.15
CA LEU A 403 14.94 -31.83 14.05
C LEU A 403 15.30 -32.91 13.02
N GLY A 404 16.41 -32.75 12.28
CA GLY A 404 16.88 -33.71 11.28
C GLY A 404 16.02 -33.72 10.02
N LEU A 405 15.32 -32.61 9.72
CA LEU A 405 14.45 -32.50 8.57
C LEU A 405 15.23 -32.12 7.29
N PRO A 406 14.69 -32.39 6.08
CA PRO A 406 15.40 -32.15 4.83
C PRO A 406 15.79 -30.69 4.63
N TYR A 407 17.07 -30.44 4.37
CA TYR A 407 17.57 -29.10 4.07
C TYR A 407 16.99 -28.57 2.76
N SER A 408 16.53 -27.33 2.67
CA SER A 408 16.28 -26.31 3.71
C SER A 408 14.77 -26.19 3.97
N ILE A 409 14.35 -25.57 5.08
CA ILE A 409 12.94 -25.21 5.29
C ILE A 409 12.39 -24.34 4.15
N HIS A 410 13.25 -23.52 3.54
CA HIS A 410 12.90 -22.60 2.46
C HIS A 410 12.70 -23.29 1.10
N ASN A 411 13.07 -24.58 0.98
CA ASN A 411 12.81 -25.39 -0.21
C ASN A 411 11.52 -26.22 -0.08
N GLN A 412 10.82 -26.11 1.05
CA GLN A 412 9.60 -26.88 1.31
C GLN A 412 8.37 -26.15 0.79
N SER A 413 7.33 -26.92 0.46
CA SER A 413 6.04 -26.35 0.08
C SER A 413 5.34 -25.71 1.28
N TRP A 414 4.63 -24.61 1.02
CA TRP A 414 3.71 -24.03 1.99
C TRP A 414 2.64 -25.07 2.41
N PRO A 415 2.33 -25.22 3.71
CA PRO A 415 1.37 -26.23 4.18
C PRO A 415 -0.05 -25.93 3.67
N LYS A 416 -0.84 -26.99 3.44
CA LYS A 416 -2.23 -26.90 2.98
C LYS A 416 -3.20 -27.26 4.10
N SER A 417 -4.22 -26.42 4.29
CA SER A 417 -5.29 -26.68 5.24
C SER A 417 -6.26 -27.74 4.71
N ASP A 418 -6.75 -28.62 5.58
CA ASP A 418 -7.89 -29.50 5.31
C ASP A 418 -9.14 -28.85 5.94
N PRO A 419 -10.12 -28.40 5.12
CA PRO A 419 -11.33 -27.77 5.63
C PRO A 419 -12.13 -28.64 6.59
N ASN A 420 -12.12 -29.97 6.43
CA ASN A 420 -12.86 -30.88 7.31
C ASN A 420 -12.21 -30.95 8.70
N LEU A 421 -10.88 -30.91 8.77
CA LEU A 421 -10.15 -30.88 10.03
C LEU A 421 -10.20 -29.51 10.69
N ALA A 422 -10.24 -28.43 9.91
CA ALA A 422 -10.35 -27.06 10.41
C ALA A 422 -11.76 -26.71 10.93
N ALA A 423 -12.78 -27.46 10.52
CA ALA A 423 -14.16 -27.20 10.90
C ALA A 423 -14.34 -27.22 12.43
N GLU A 424 -15.04 -26.19 12.92
CA GLU A 424 -15.55 -26.21 14.29
C GLU A 424 -16.66 -27.25 14.39
N GLU A 425 -16.65 -28.03 15.47
CA GLU A 425 -17.73 -28.99 15.76
C GLU A 425 -18.82 -28.36 16.62
N THR A 426 -18.45 -27.31 17.36
CA THR A 426 -19.33 -26.62 18.30
C THR A 426 -19.15 -25.11 18.18
N VAL A 427 -20.20 -24.36 18.52
CA VAL A 427 -20.23 -22.90 18.54
C VAL A 427 -20.82 -22.43 19.85
N GLU A 428 -20.28 -21.34 20.38
CA GLU A 428 -20.86 -20.67 21.53
C GLU A 428 -22.00 -19.76 21.06
N ILE A 429 -23.22 -20.09 21.45
CA ILE A 429 -24.40 -19.26 21.22
C ILE A 429 -24.76 -18.47 22.48
N VAL A 430 -25.38 -17.31 22.29
CA VAL A 430 -25.79 -16.45 23.40
C VAL A 430 -27.23 -16.74 23.80
N LEU A 431 -27.48 -17.00 25.08
CA LEU A 431 -28.84 -17.10 25.64
C LEU A 431 -29.28 -15.74 26.17
N GLN A 432 -30.43 -15.27 25.69
CA GLN A 432 -30.99 -13.95 26.01
C GLN A 432 -32.41 -14.05 26.56
N ILE A 433 -32.79 -13.05 27.36
CA ILE A 433 -34.17 -12.83 27.81
C ILE A 433 -34.56 -11.38 27.54
N ASN A 434 -35.63 -11.18 26.76
CA ASN A 434 -36.05 -9.84 26.30
C ASN A 434 -34.87 -9.02 25.74
N GLY A 435 -33.98 -9.68 24.98
CA GLY A 435 -32.79 -9.06 24.37
C GLY A 435 -31.60 -8.84 25.31
N LYS A 436 -31.70 -9.17 26.60
CA LYS A 436 -30.57 -9.07 27.56
C LYS A 436 -29.86 -10.41 27.70
N ILE A 437 -28.55 -10.40 27.54
CA ILE A 437 -27.68 -11.58 27.67
C ILE A 437 -27.76 -12.13 29.10
N ARG A 438 -27.92 -13.45 29.22
CA ARG A 438 -27.95 -14.18 30.48
C ARG A 438 -26.80 -15.14 30.62
N GLU A 439 -26.53 -15.89 29.57
CA GLU A 439 -25.49 -16.91 29.56
C GLU A 439 -25.02 -17.18 28.13
N LYS A 440 -23.94 -17.94 28.00
CA LYS A 440 -23.41 -18.48 26.76
C LYS A 440 -23.45 -20.00 26.85
N LEU A 441 -23.87 -20.65 25.77
CA LEU A 441 -24.01 -22.10 25.69
C LEU A 441 -23.23 -22.63 24.49
N VAL A 442 -22.44 -23.68 24.71
CA VAL A 442 -21.72 -24.37 23.62
C VAL A 442 -22.63 -25.44 23.05
N VAL A 443 -22.89 -25.38 21.75
CA VAL A 443 -23.79 -26.29 21.02
C VAL A 443 -23.12 -26.80 19.74
N PRO A 444 -23.49 -27.98 19.21
CA PRO A 444 -23.00 -28.42 17.90
C PRO A 444 -23.33 -27.41 16.80
N ILE A 445 -22.40 -27.17 15.88
CA ILE A 445 -22.67 -26.30 14.72
C ILE A 445 -23.75 -26.93 13.84
N GLY A 446 -24.66 -26.08 13.35
CA GLY A 446 -25.80 -26.52 12.55
C GLY A 446 -26.93 -27.13 13.37
N SER A 447 -26.91 -27.00 14.70
CA SER A 447 -28.05 -27.37 15.56
C SER A 447 -29.32 -26.65 15.08
N SER A 448 -30.40 -27.42 14.94
CA SER A 448 -31.68 -26.91 14.46
C SER A 448 -32.28 -25.89 15.44
N PRO A 449 -33.13 -24.96 14.97
CA PRO A 449 -33.83 -24.02 15.85
C PRO A 449 -34.61 -24.70 16.99
N GLU A 450 -35.12 -25.91 16.77
CA GLU A 450 -35.87 -26.69 17.77
C GLU A 450 -34.95 -27.26 18.85
N GLU A 451 -33.80 -27.83 18.47
CA GLU A 451 -32.78 -28.32 19.41
C GLU A 451 -32.25 -27.18 20.27
N LEU A 452 -31.94 -26.03 19.66
CA LEU A 452 -31.46 -24.85 20.39
C LEU A 452 -32.50 -24.30 21.38
N GLN A 453 -33.79 -24.29 21.00
CA GLN A 453 -34.87 -23.92 21.91
C GLN A 453 -34.94 -24.87 23.10
N ASN A 454 -34.88 -26.19 22.86
CA ASN A 454 -34.93 -27.18 23.93
C ASN A 454 -33.74 -27.04 24.89
N MET A 455 -32.52 -26.89 24.35
CA MET A 455 -31.32 -26.68 25.16
C MET A 455 -31.40 -25.39 25.99
N ALA A 456 -31.90 -24.29 25.40
CA ALA A 456 -32.08 -23.03 26.12
C ALA A 456 -33.15 -23.11 27.22
N MET A 457 -34.23 -23.86 27.00
CA MET A 457 -35.31 -24.04 27.99
C MET A 457 -34.95 -25.02 29.11
N GLN A 458 -33.96 -25.88 28.90
CA GLN A 458 -33.40 -26.78 29.92
C GLN A 458 -32.24 -26.15 30.71
N ASN A 459 -31.72 -25.01 30.25
CA ASN A 459 -30.64 -24.31 30.92
C ASN A 459 -31.10 -23.71 32.26
N GLU A 460 -30.34 -23.96 33.34
CA GLU A 460 -30.71 -23.57 34.70
C GLU A 460 -30.84 -22.05 34.90
N VAL A 461 -29.98 -21.25 34.26
CA VAL A 461 -29.99 -19.78 34.38
C VAL A 461 -31.24 -19.22 33.71
N ILE A 462 -31.60 -19.75 32.54
CA ILE A 462 -32.83 -19.38 31.84
C ILE A 462 -34.04 -19.82 32.65
N GLN A 463 -34.09 -21.06 33.16
CA GLN A 463 -35.20 -21.55 33.98
C GLN A 463 -35.45 -20.69 35.23
N LYS A 464 -34.38 -20.34 35.96
CA LYS A 464 -34.48 -19.43 37.11
C LYS A 464 -35.01 -18.04 36.70
N ALA A 465 -34.61 -17.54 35.55
CA ALA A 465 -34.98 -16.20 35.10
C ALA A 465 -36.41 -16.09 34.53
N ILE A 466 -36.97 -17.20 34.05
CA ILE A 466 -38.36 -17.30 33.56
C ILE A 466 -39.35 -17.83 34.62
N ALA A 467 -38.88 -18.26 35.79
CA ALA A 467 -39.73 -18.75 36.86
C ALA A 467 -40.82 -17.73 37.24
N GLY A 468 -42.08 -18.18 37.25
CA GLY A 468 -43.24 -17.35 37.57
C GLY A 468 -43.67 -16.35 36.48
N LYS A 469 -43.10 -16.43 35.27
CA LYS A 469 -43.40 -15.54 34.13
C LYS A 469 -43.95 -16.32 32.94
N ILE A 470 -44.66 -15.64 32.04
CA ILE A 470 -45.24 -16.28 30.87
C ILE A 470 -44.27 -16.15 29.70
N VAL A 471 -43.81 -17.29 29.16
CA VAL A 471 -42.99 -17.30 27.93
C VAL A 471 -43.90 -17.06 26.73
N LYS A 472 -43.74 -15.92 26.05
CA LYS A 472 -44.53 -15.53 24.88
C LYS A 472 -44.02 -16.18 23.60
N LYS A 473 -42.69 -16.21 23.43
CA LYS A 473 -42.02 -16.72 22.23
C LYS A 473 -40.56 -17.04 22.52
N VAL A 474 -40.02 -18.08 21.91
CA VAL A 474 -38.58 -18.33 21.85
C VAL A 474 -38.10 -18.13 20.41
N ILE A 475 -37.01 -17.40 20.24
CA ILE A 475 -36.40 -17.11 18.94
C ILE A 475 -35.01 -17.73 18.94
N ALA A 476 -34.82 -18.81 18.20
CA ALA A 476 -33.51 -19.42 17.97
C ALA A 476 -32.98 -19.00 16.60
N VAL A 477 -31.75 -18.52 16.57
CA VAL A 477 -30.98 -18.25 15.36
C VAL A 477 -29.80 -19.21 15.37
N PRO A 478 -29.74 -20.20 14.45
CA PRO A 478 -28.65 -21.16 14.36
C PRO A 478 -27.28 -20.50 14.43
N ASP A 479 -26.36 -21.15 15.15
CA ASP A 479 -24.96 -20.73 15.36
C ASP A 479 -24.74 -19.32 15.91
N ARG A 480 -25.80 -18.68 16.45
CA ARG A 480 -25.72 -17.32 17.01
C ARG A 480 -26.31 -17.18 18.40
N LEU A 481 -27.62 -17.41 18.56
CA LEU A 481 -28.32 -17.08 19.82
C LEU A 481 -29.66 -17.77 19.97
N VAL A 482 -30.14 -17.80 21.22
CA VAL A 482 -31.55 -18.06 21.55
C VAL A 482 -32.05 -16.94 22.45
N ASN A 483 -33.14 -16.27 22.07
CA ASN A 483 -33.78 -15.22 22.84
C ASN A 483 -35.18 -15.65 23.31
N VAL A 484 -35.37 -15.70 24.62
CA VAL A 484 -36.65 -16.03 25.28
C VAL A 484 -37.39 -14.74 25.61
N VAL A 485 -38.57 -14.56 25.01
CA VAL A 485 -39.42 -13.39 25.25
C VAL A 485 -40.43 -13.75 26.35
N ILE A 486 -40.39 -13.00 27.46
CA ILE A 486 -41.26 -13.21 28.62
C ILE A 486 -42.11 -11.98 28.92
N ILE A 487 -43.32 -12.23 29.44
CA ILE A 487 -44.29 -11.23 29.92
C ILE A 487 -44.39 -11.30 31.43
#